data_AF-A0A7U3YNL6-F1
#
_entry.id   AF-A0A7U3YNL6-F1
#
_cell.length_a   1.000
_cell.length_b   1.000
_cell.length_c   1.000
_cell.angle_alpha   90.00
_cell.angle_beta   90.00
_cell.angle_gamma   90.00
#
_symmetry.space_group_name_H-M   'P 1'
#
loop_
_entity.id
_entity.type
_entity.pdbx_description
1 polymer ?
#
loop_
_entity_poly.entity_id
_entity_poly.type
_entity_poly.pdbx_seq_one_letter_code
_entity_poly.pdbx_strand_id
1 'polypeptide(L)' 'MPDQKKPDPAKVAFLRSLPDDVKAVITGEEAEQFMFGEYIPESLYEKIKDYLEESPD' A
#
# COMPACT_ATOMS: atom_id res chain seq x y z
N MET A 1 16.89 -5.72 -20.77
CA MET A 1 15.87 -4.68 -21.07
C MET A 1 15.22 -4.38 -19.73
N PRO A 2 15.11 -3.13 -19.26
CA PRO A 2 14.53 -2.91 -17.94
C PRO A 2 13.03 -3.19 -18.05
N ASP A 3 12.60 -4.30 -17.48
CA ASP A 3 11.22 -4.68 -17.33
C ASP A 3 10.52 -3.53 -16.61
N GLN A 4 9.74 -2.74 -17.36
CA GLN A 4 8.86 -1.73 -16.81
C GLN A 4 7.82 -2.48 -15.96
N LYS A 5 8.18 -2.76 -14.70
CA LYS A 5 7.25 -3.30 -13.71
C LYS A 5 6.04 -2.38 -13.77
N LYS A 6 4.92 -2.90 -14.26
CA LYS A 6 3.67 -2.14 -14.25
C LYS A 6 3.17 -2.18 -12.81
N PRO A 7 2.68 -1.05 -12.28
CA PRO A 7 2.09 -1.06 -10.95
C PRO A 7 0.86 -1.96 -10.99
N ASP A 8 0.72 -2.82 -9.97
CA ASP A 8 -0.39 -3.74 -9.91
C ASP A 8 -1.70 -2.94 -9.71
N PRO A 9 -2.68 -3.04 -10.62
CA PRO A 9 -3.88 -2.20 -10.59
C PRO A 9 -4.71 -2.43 -9.32
N ALA A 10 -4.69 -3.63 -8.74
CA ALA A 10 -5.39 -3.91 -7.49
C ALA A 10 -4.73 -3.17 -6.33
N LYS A 11 -3.40 -3.12 -6.30
CA LYS A 11 -2.62 -2.42 -5.28
C LYS A 11 -2.75 -0.89 -5.38
N VAL A 12 -2.79 -0.37 -6.61
CA VAL A 12 -3.09 1.06 -6.86
C VAL A 12 -4.48 1.42 -6.37
N ALA A 13 -5.48 0.58 -6.65
CA ALA A 13 -6.84 0.79 -6.17
C ALA A 13 -6.91 0.74 -4.64
N PHE A 14 -6.21 -0.20 -4.01
CA PHE A 14 -6.12 -0.30 -2.55
C PHE A 14 -5.58 0.98 -1.92
N LEU A 15 -4.40 1.47 -2.37
CA LEU A 15 -3.82 2.72 -1.86
C LEU A 15 -4.75 3.92 -2.04
N ARG A 16 -5.53 3.95 -3.14
CA ARG A 16 -6.53 5.01 -3.38
C ARG A 16 -7.76 4.88 -2.51
N SER A 17 -8.12 3.67 -2.08
CA SER A 17 -9.24 3.43 -1.18
C SER A 17 -8.92 3.70 0.30
N LEU A 18 -7.64 3.83 0.66
CA LEU A 18 -7.24 4.13 2.03
C LEU A 18 -7.76 5.51 2.47
N PRO A 19 -8.02 5.72 3.77
CA PRO A 19 -8.33 7.03 4.33
C PRO A 19 -7.17 8.02 4.14
N ASP A 20 -7.48 9.32 4.18
CA ASP A 20 -6.45 10.37 4.10
C ASP A 20 -5.44 10.29 5.27
N ASP A 21 -5.87 9.92 6.48
CA ASP A 21 -4.99 9.71 7.63
C ASP A 21 -3.96 8.59 7.38
N VAL A 22 -4.39 7.49 6.77
CA VAL A 22 -3.52 6.37 6.43
C VAL A 22 -2.58 6.76 5.28
N LYS A 23 -3.09 7.43 4.25
CA LYS A 23 -2.26 7.97 3.16
C LYS A 23 -1.21 8.96 3.65
N ALA A 24 -1.51 9.74 4.68
CA ALA A 24 -0.58 10.72 5.24
C ALA A 24 0.65 10.08 5.92
N VAL A 25 0.52 8.86 6.45
CA VAL A 25 1.62 8.13 7.10
C VAL A 25 2.41 7.23 6.13
N ILE A 26 1.85 6.94 4.96
CA ILE A 26 2.50 6.13 3.91
C ILE A 26 3.49 6.98 3.13
N THR A 27 4.73 6.49 2.96
CA THR A 27 5.72 7.17 2.13
C THR A 27 5.57 6.80 0.66
N GLY A 28 6.05 7.68 -0.23
CA GLY A 28 6.10 7.38 -1.68
C GLY A 28 6.87 6.08 -1.98
N GLU A 29 7.97 5.84 -1.27
CA GLU A 29 8.77 4.62 -1.41
C GLU A 29 7.99 3.36 -1.03
N GLU A 30 7.24 3.39 0.07
CA GLU A 30 6.40 2.25 0.49
C GLU A 30 5.27 2.00 -0.51
N ALA A 31 4.63 3.08 -1.00
CA ALA A 31 3.58 2.99 -2.00
C ALA A 31 4.12 2.41 -3.32
N GLU A 32 5.27 2.88 -3.79
CA GLU A 32 5.94 2.34 -4.97
C GLU A 32 6.35 0.88 -4.75
N GLN A 33 6.98 0.54 -3.64
CA GLN A 33 7.34 -0.85 -3.32
C GLN A 33 6.13 -1.76 -3.24
N PHE A 34 4.99 -1.30 -2.71
CA PHE A 34 3.77 -2.07 -2.72
C PHE A 34 3.24 -2.24 -4.14
N MET A 35 3.14 -1.16 -4.92
CA MET A 35 2.63 -1.17 -6.30
C MET A 35 3.47 -2.03 -7.25
N PHE A 36 4.79 -2.01 -7.13
CA PHE A 36 5.73 -2.71 -8.02
C PHE A 36 6.34 -3.98 -7.42
N GLY A 37 6.17 -4.19 -6.12
CA GLY A 37 6.64 -5.36 -5.40
C GLY A 37 5.65 -6.51 -5.50
N GLU A 38 6.13 -7.72 -5.20
CA GLU A 38 5.27 -8.90 -5.09
C GLU A 38 4.52 -8.90 -3.75
N TYR A 39 5.17 -8.38 -2.69
CA TYR A 39 4.69 -8.39 -1.30
C TYR A 39 4.41 -6.98 -0.75
N ILE A 40 3.65 -6.90 0.34
CA ILE A 40 3.46 -5.67 1.12
C ILE A 40 4.69 -5.47 2.01
N PRO A 41 5.38 -4.33 1.95
CA PRO A 41 6.48 -4.06 2.88
C PRO A 41 5.95 -4.05 4.31
N GLU A 42 6.69 -4.67 5.24
CA GLU A 42 6.27 -4.80 6.64
C GLU A 42 6.00 -3.43 7.27
N SER A 43 6.81 -2.42 6.97
CA SER A 43 6.60 -1.03 7.41
C SER A 43 5.29 -0.42 6.91
N LEU A 44 4.87 -0.74 5.68
CA LEU A 44 3.58 -0.31 5.16
C LEU A 44 2.45 -1.05 5.85
N TYR A 45 2.58 -2.38 5.96
CA TYR A 45 1.61 -3.23 6.65
C TYR A 45 1.39 -2.76 8.09
N GLU A 46 2.45 -2.45 8.83
CA GLU A 46 2.35 -1.95 10.20
C GLU A 46 1.62 -0.62 10.34
N LYS A 47 1.58 0.20 9.30
CA LYS A 47 0.84 1.48 9.30
C LYS A 47 -0.62 1.31 8.94
N ILE A 48 -0.92 0.36 8.05
CA ILE A 48 -2.28 0.11 7.57
C ILE A 48 -2.99 -1.00 8.36
N LYS A 49 -2.28 -1.83 9.14
CA LYS A 49 -2.85 -2.92 9.93
C LYS A 49 -3.87 -2.40 10.94
N ASP A 50 -3.59 -1.26 11.56
CA ASP A 50 -4.53 -0.60 12.47
C ASP A 50 -5.83 -0.24 11.76
N TYR A 51 -5.75 0.18 10.49
CA TYR A 51 -6.93 0.43 9.65
C TYR A 51 -7.66 -0.87 9.23
N LEU A 52 -6.92 -1.95 8.99
CA LEU A 52 -7.49 -3.25 8.61
C LEU A 52 -8.14 -3.98 9.80
N GLU A 53 -7.63 -3.80 11.01
CA GLU A 53 -8.17 -4.37 12.24
C GLU A 53 -9.38 -3.59 12.79
N GLU A 54 -9.66 -2.38 12.27
CA GLU A 54 -10.83 -1.57 12.66
C GLU A 54 -12.16 -2.04 12.01
N SER A 55 -12.31 -3.35 11.80
CA SER A 55 -13.61 -3.99 11.54
C SER A 55 -14.04 -4.79 12.78
N PRO A 56 -14.51 -4.15 13.87
CA PRO A 56 -15.26 -4.87 14.90
C PRO A 56 -16.63 -5.27 14.32
N ASP A 57 -16.82 -6.57 14.06
CA ASP A 57 -18.13 -7.20 14.03
C ASP A 57 -18.94 -6.91 15.32
#